data_AF-A0A2Z6QFQ7-F1
#
_entry.id   AF-A0A2Z6QFQ7-F1
#
_cell.length_a   1.000
_cell.length_b   1.000
_cell.length_c   1.000
_cell.angle_alpha   90.00
_cell.angle_beta   90.00
_cell.angle_gamma   90.00
#
_symmetry.space_group_name_H-M   'P 1'
#
loop_
_entity.id
_entity.type
_entity.pdbx_description
1 polymer ?
#
loop_
_entity_poly.entity_id
_entity_poly.type
_entity_poly.pdbx_seq_one_letter_code
_entity_poly.pdbx_strand_id
1 'polypeptide(L)'
;MNSSIDHENCQPWCKKCVPRCIIEGWTSGNNDIDEFIKETIYNAKSDSHYASLFLEWVPFDRFKDIKLIGEGGFAKVYSATWIDGKSGYFRYEGGWKKSEPDPIKVALKQLNDSQNISADYLNELKTHWCLYNLRDNALKFYGMTKDPETKEFMMIIQLVNQGSLRCELSSNFNNYLWKNKLGFLVWISSDLQSLHHLKCCHKDFHSGNILQNDGISFISDFGLSGPSNKQKSDDKTCGVLPYIAPEVLNKEPYALSSDVYSFGVIMAELSSGQPPFYKRKHDTSLALAICDGLRPEFGKGTPEIYKKLAHRCMNANLDQRPTAIELHCILLFWSASFIKAIFEEADKEIPNISTSYEKNPDAVYTSRVFTFNNLSKPVNSSIITSSLNEDDDNKDCQDSKLFDLEIPN
;
A
#
# COMPACT_ATOMS: atom_id res chain seq x y z
N MET A 1 -1.47 -34.91 29.13
CA MET A 1 -1.68 -34.60 30.56
C MET A 1 -2.18 -33.18 30.63
N ASN A 2 -3.42 -32.98 31.05
CA ASN A 2 -4.02 -31.66 31.27
C ASN A 2 -3.27 -30.97 32.42
N SER A 3 -2.39 -30.02 32.11
CA SER A 3 -1.94 -29.05 33.12
C SER A 3 -2.96 -27.92 33.16
N SER A 4 -3.84 -27.95 34.15
CA SER A 4 -4.59 -26.76 34.57
C SER A 4 -3.57 -25.69 34.93
N ILE A 5 -3.56 -24.58 34.18
CA ILE A 5 -2.65 -23.46 34.42
C ILE A 5 -3.13 -22.70 35.64
N ASP A 6 -2.24 -22.54 36.61
CA ASP A 6 -2.43 -21.69 37.76
C ASP A 6 -2.12 -20.24 37.37
N HIS A 7 -3.18 -19.47 37.10
CA HIS A 7 -3.08 -18.05 36.76
C HIS A 7 -2.57 -17.18 37.93
N GLU A 8 -2.43 -17.72 39.15
CA GLU A 8 -1.92 -16.96 40.32
C GLU A 8 -0.42 -16.66 40.23
N ASN A 9 0.35 -17.39 39.40
CA ASN A 9 1.81 -17.27 39.36
C ASN A 9 2.38 -16.44 38.18
N CYS A 10 1.54 -15.85 37.33
CA CYS A 10 1.99 -14.97 36.22
C CYS A 10 2.21 -13.54 36.78
N GLN A 11 3.43 -13.21 37.24
CA GLN A 11 3.74 -11.88 37.81
C GLN A 11 3.57 -10.72 36.78
N PRO A 12 3.12 -9.53 37.21
CA PRO A 12 2.99 -8.35 36.34
C PRO A 12 4.31 -8.01 35.62
N TRP A 13 4.30 -8.06 34.29
CA TRP A 13 5.41 -7.62 33.43
C TRP A 13 6.78 -8.23 33.71
N CYS A 14 6.85 -9.51 34.11
CA CYS A 14 8.02 -10.28 33.72
C CYS A 14 7.99 -10.41 32.20
N LYS A 15 8.95 -9.79 31.49
CA LYS A 15 9.13 -9.92 30.03
C LYS A 15 9.17 -11.38 29.54
N LYS A 16 9.40 -12.34 30.44
CA LYS A 16 9.36 -13.78 30.14
C LYS A 16 8.00 -14.43 30.42
N CYS A 17 7.21 -13.94 31.39
CA CYS A 17 5.98 -14.62 31.82
C CYS A 17 4.77 -14.26 30.95
N VAL A 18 4.59 -13.00 30.54
CA VAL A 18 3.42 -12.60 29.72
C VAL A 18 3.46 -13.24 28.32
N PRO A 19 4.59 -13.18 27.57
CA PRO A 19 4.72 -13.95 26.34
C PRO A 19 4.48 -15.44 26.55
N ARG A 20 4.95 -16.02 27.67
CA ARG A 20 4.72 -17.44 27.98
C ARG A 20 3.24 -17.76 28.16
N CYS A 21 2.51 -16.95 28.93
CA CYS A 21 1.06 -17.09 29.13
C CYS A 21 0.26 -16.89 27.81
N ILE A 22 0.77 -16.15 26.81
CA ILE A 22 0.15 -15.95 25.48
C ILE A 22 0.54 -17.04 24.46
N ILE A 23 1.78 -17.54 24.52
CA ILE A 23 2.38 -18.46 23.55
C ILE A 23 2.07 -19.92 23.89
N GLU A 24 1.87 -20.26 25.18
CA GLU A 24 1.57 -21.62 25.60
C GLU A 24 0.18 -22.07 25.11
N GLY A 25 0.13 -23.28 24.54
CA GLY A 25 -1.14 -23.96 24.22
C GLY A 25 -1.63 -23.82 22.78
N TRP A 26 -0.93 -23.10 21.91
CA TRP A 26 -1.25 -23.06 20.47
C TRP A 26 -0.04 -23.30 19.58
N THR A 27 -0.31 -23.83 18.39
CA THR A 27 0.62 -23.91 17.25
C THR A 27 -0.20 -23.82 15.98
N SER A 28 0.37 -23.20 14.95
CA SER A 28 -0.20 -23.16 13.61
C SER A 28 0.04 -24.45 12.81
N GLY A 29 0.91 -25.33 13.32
CA GLY A 29 1.45 -26.48 12.59
C GLY A 29 2.53 -26.10 11.57
N ASN A 30 2.99 -24.84 11.54
CA ASN A 30 4.14 -24.39 10.76
C ASN A 30 5.10 -23.58 11.64
N ASN A 31 6.39 -23.97 11.65
CA ASN A 31 7.39 -23.37 12.53
C ASN A 31 7.70 -21.91 12.18
N ASP A 32 7.74 -21.56 10.89
CA ASP A 32 8.09 -20.20 10.46
C ASP A 32 7.00 -19.19 10.86
N ILE A 33 5.73 -19.58 10.78
CA ILE A 33 4.60 -18.76 11.24
C ILE A 33 4.58 -18.66 12.76
N ASP A 34 4.77 -19.78 13.45
CA ASP A 34 4.83 -19.80 14.90
C ASP A 34 5.95 -18.89 15.41
N GLU A 35 7.14 -18.97 14.81
CA GLU A 35 8.28 -18.12 15.15
C GLU A 35 8.00 -16.65 14.86
N PHE A 36 7.46 -16.33 13.69
CA PHE A 36 7.10 -14.96 13.33
C PHE A 36 6.08 -14.35 14.32
N ILE A 37 4.99 -15.05 14.63
CA ILE A 37 3.98 -14.56 15.58
C ILE A 37 4.59 -14.39 16.97
N LYS A 38 5.38 -15.37 17.45
CA LYS A 38 6.08 -15.29 18.74
C LYS A 38 7.03 -14.10 18.80
N GLU A 39 7.78 -13.82 17.73
CA GLU A 39 8.66 -12.65 17.62
C GLU A 39 7.87 -11.35 17.82
N THR A 40 6.68 -11.22 17.21
CA THR A 40 5.83 -10.03 17.42
C THR A 40 5.40 -9.86 18.88
N ILE A 41 5.12 -10.96 19.58
CA ILE A 41 4.72 -10.96 20.99
C ILE A 41 5.92 -10.58 21.88
N TYR A 42 7.11 -11.13 21.63
CA TYR A 42 8.32 -10.79 22.39
C TYR A 42 8.74 -9.33 22.21
N ASN A 43 8.52 -8.77 21.02
CA ASN A 43 8.87 -7.39 20.69
C ASN A 43 7.80 -6.36 21.08
N ALA A 44 6.66 -6.80 21.61
CA ALA A 44 5.57 -5.93 22.00
C ALA A 44 6.02 -4.97 23.13
N LYS A 45 5.96 -3.65 22.87
CA LYS A 45 6.44 -2.63 23.80
C LYS A 45 5.53 -2.53 25.05
N SER A 46 6.15 -2.30 26.21
CA SER A 46 5.52 -2.24 27.54
C SER A 46 5.07 -0.85 27.99
N ASP A 47 5.33 0.19 27.20
CA ASP A 47 5.52 1.53 27.75
C ASP A 47 4.25 2.40 27.91
N SER A 48 3.04 1.84 27.80
CA SER A 48 1.84 2.62 28.10
C SER A 48 0.70 1.79 28.69
N HIS A 49 -0.25 2.47 29.33
CA HIS A 49 -1.46 1.91 29.92
C HIS A 49 -2.42 1.22 28.91
N TYR A 50 -1.98 1.00 27.67
CA TYR A 50 -2.74 0.33 26.60
C TYR A 50 -2.11 -1.02 26.25
N ALA A 51 -2.96 -1.96 25.82
CA ALA A 51 -2.54 -3.30 25.43
C ALA A 51 -1.45 -3.27 24.35
N SER A 52 -0.33 -3.95 24.60
CA SER A 52 0.80 -4.03 23.68
C SER A 52 0.39 -4.62 22.33
N LEU A 53 0.95 -4.08 21.25
CA LEU A 53 0.67 -4.52 19.88
C LEU A 53 1.43 -5.81 19.54
N PHE A 54 0.72 -6.88 19.17
CA PHE A 54 1.28 -8.14 18.67
C PHE A 54 0.26 -8.86 17.76
N LEU A 55 0.73 -9.85 17.00
CA LEU A 55 -0.10 -10.71 16.16
C LEU A 55 -0.64 -11.91 16.94
N GLU A 56 -1.86 -12.33 16.62
CA GLU A 56 -2.52 -13.48 17.24
C GLU A 56 -2.62 -14.68 16.29
N TRP A 57 -2.40 -15.88 16.81
CA TRP A 57 -2.87 -17.09 16.14
C TRP A 57 -4.31 -17.37 16.58
N VAL A 58 -5.23 -17.43 15.61
CA VAL A 58 -6.67 -17.57 15.89
C VAL A 58 -7.20 -18.87 15.25
N PRO A 59 -7.77 -19.79 16.04
CA PRO A 59 -8.46 -20.96 15.51
C PRO A 59 -9.60 -20.57 14.56
N PHE A 60 -9.73 -21.29 13.44
CA PHE A 60 -10.65 -20.90 12.36
C PHE A 60 -12.13 -20.92 12.76
N ASP A 61 -12.50 -21.75 13.73
CA ASP A 61 -13.86 -21.85 14.28
C ASP A 61 -14.31 -20.60 15.07
N ARG A 62 -13.39 -19.65 15.33
CA ARG A 62 -13.70 -18.33 15.88
C ARG A 62 -14.20 -17.33 14.85
N PHE A 63 -14.25 -17.70 13.57
CA PHE A 63 -14.80 -16.86 12.49
C PHE A 63 -16.20 -17.33 12.08
N LYS A 64 -17.14 -16.39 12.03
CA LYS A 64 -18.52 -16.60 11.56
C LYS A 64 -18.83 -15.70 10.36
N ASP A 65 -19.93 -16.01 9.67
CA ASP A 65 -20.44 -15.21 8.53
C ASP A 65 -19.40 -14.99 7.42
N ILE A 66 -18.58 -16.01 7.15
CA ILE A 66 -17.49 -15.94 6.17
C ILE A 66 -18.09 -15.80 4.77
N LYS A 67 -17.71 -14.74 4.04
CA LYS A 67 -18.19 -14.46 2.68
C LYS A 67 -17.03 -13.99 1.81
N LEU A 68 -16.89 -14.55 0.61
CA LEU A 68 -15.92 -14.08 -0.38
C LEU A 68 -16.31 -12.65 -0.81
N ILE A 69 -15.36 -11.72 -0.69
CA ILE A 69 -15.54 -10.30 -1.08
C ILE A 69 -14.60 -9.85 -2.20
N GLY A 70 -13.56 -10.63 -2.50
CA GLY A 70 -12.67 -10.36 -3.61
C GLY A 70 -11.82 -11.57 -3.97
N GLU A 71 -11.54 -11.72 -5.26
CA GLU A 71 -10.64 -12.73 -5.80
C GLU A 71 -9.75 -12.06 -6.85
N GLY A 72 -8.44 -12.12 -6.64
CA GLY A 72 -7.42 -11.60 -7.55
C GLY A 72 -6.54 -12.71 -8.09
N GLY A 73 -5.49 -12.35 -8.84
CA GLY A 73 -4.56 -13.33 -9.41
C GLY A 73 -3.74 -14.10 -8.37
N PHE A 74 -3.56 -13.55 -7.17
CA PHE A 74 -2.65 -14.09 -6.15
C PHE A 74 -3.30 -14.37 -4.78
N ALA A 75 -4.54 -13.94 -4.58
CA ALA A 75 -5.21 -14.05 -3.29
C ALA A 75 -6.74 -14.06 -3.41
N LYS A 76 -7.38 -14.69 -2.43
CA LYS A 76 -8.81 -14.58 -2.12
C LYS A 76 -9.00 -13.82 -0.83
N VAL A 77 -9.99 -12.94 -0.77
CA VAL A 77 -10.30 -12.15 0.42
C VAL A 77 -11.74 -12.42 0.84
N TYR A 78 -11.91 -12.78 2.11
CA TYR A 78 -13.21 -13.04 2.71
C TYR A 78 -13.50 -12.01 3.80
N SER A 79 -14.74 -11.54 3.92
CA SER A 79 -15.18 -10.86 5.15
C SER A 79 -15.61 -11.91 6.18
N ALA A 80 -15.33 -11.68 7.46
CA ALA A 80 -15.78 -12.54 8.56
C ALA A 80 -16.07 -11.74 9.83
N THR A 81 -16.87 -12.31 10.73
CA THR A 81 -17.01 -11.88 12.13
C THR A 81 -16.03 -12.66 12.98
N TRP A 82 -15.03 -12.01 13.56
CA TRP A 82 -14.18 -12.61 14.59
C TRP A 82 -14.87 -12.47 15.95
N ILE A 83 -15.33 -13.57 16.54
CA ILE A 83 -16.21 -13.52 17.71
C ILE A 83 -15.50 -13.20 19.03
N ASP A 84 -14.17 -13.35 19.09
CA ASP A 84 -13.40 -12.93 20.26
C ASP A 84 -13.01 -11.46 20.21
N GLY A 85 -12.90 -10.90 18.99
CA GLY A 85 -12.24 -9.62 18.81
C GLY A 85 -10.73 -9.67 19.02
N LYS A 86 -10.09 -8.51 18.87
CA LYS A 86 -8.68 -8.35 19.21
C LYS A 86 -8.49 -8.53 20.72
N SER A 87 -7.51 -9.34 21.12
CA SER A 87 -7.21 -9.52 22.54
C SER A 87 -6.73 -8.20 23.15
N GLY A 88 -7.53 -7.67 24.09
CA GLY A 88 -7.11 -6.62 25.01
C GLY A 88 -6.59 -7.23 26.30
N TYR A 89 -5.65 -6.55 26.96
CA TYR A 89 -5.23 -6.86 28.32
C TYR A 89 -5.23 -5.57 29.12
N PHE A 90 -5.78 -5.60 30.33
CA PHE A 90 -5.81 -4.45 31.23
C PHE A 90 -5.28 -4.83 32.61
N ARG A 91 -4.79 -3.83 33.34
CA ARG A 91 -4.25 -4.01 34.68
C ARG A 91 -5.38 -4.05 35.71
N TYR A 92 -5.38 -5.08 36.57
CA TYR A 92 -6.33 -5.21 37.68
C TYR A 92 -5.65 -5.87 38.88
N GLU A 93 -5.81 -5.29 40.07
CA GLU A 93 -5.40 -5.81 41.39
C GLU A 93 -4.26 -6.85 41.39
N GLY A 94 -3.05 -6.42 41.01
CA GLY A 94 -1.85 -7.27 41.09
C GLY A 94 -1.56 -8.15 39.86
N GLY A 95 -2.33 -8.03 38.77
CA GLY A 95 -2.16 -8.80 37.54
C GLY A 95 -2.65 -8.11 36.27
N TRP A 96 -2.52 -8.82 35.14
CA TRP A 96 -3.16 -8.47 33.87
C TRP A 96 -4.35 -9.40 33.63
N LYS A 97 -5.50 -8.83 33.29
CA LYS A 97 -6.69 -9.58 32.91
C LYS A 97 -6.93 -9.40 31.41
N LYS A 98 -7.27 -10.49 30.73
CA LYS A 98 -7.73 -10.44 29.34
C LYS A 98 -9.09 -9.73 29.30
N SER A 99 -9.25 -8.80 28.37
CA SER A 99 -10.53 -8.14 28.09
C SER A 99 -11.59 -9.16 27.71
N GLU A 100 -12.84 -8.85 28.04
CA GLU A 100 -13.98 -9.63 27.55
C GLU A 100 -14.01 -9.61 26.01
N PRO A 101 -14.53 -10.68 25.37
CA PRO A 101 -14.69 -10.73 23.93
C PRO A 101 -15.46 -9.52 23.38
N ASP A 102 -14.92 -8.89 22.33
CA ASP A 102 -15.56 -7.78 21.62
C ASP A 102 -15.60 -8.09 20.12
N PRO A 103 -16.66 -8.73 19.62
CA PRO A 103 -16.72 -9.20 18.24
C PRO A 103 -16.49 -8.09 17.21
N ILE A 104 -15.56 -8.31 16.27
CA ILE A 104 -15.26 -7.35 15.21
C ILE A 104 -15.40 -7.97 13.82
N LYS A 105 -15.65 -7.13 12.82
CA LYS A 105 -15.56 -7.53 11.40
C LYS A 105 -14.11 -7.42 10.92
N VAL A 106 -13.65 -8.45 10.22
CA VAL A 106 -12.28 -8.55 9.68
C VAL A 106 -12.31 -9.01 8.23
N ALA A 107 -11.20 -8.77 7.53
CA ALA A 107 -10.92 -9.42 6.26
C ALA A 107 -9.92 -10.56 6.50
N LEU A 108 -10.21 -11.73 5.93
CA LEU A 108 -9.34 -12.90 5.87
C LEU A 108 -8.73 -12.94 4.47
N LYS A 109 -7.44 -12.60 4.34
CA LYS A 109 -6.70 -12.67 3.08
C LYS A 109 -6.00 -14.03 2.99
N GLN A 110 -6.52 -14.91 2.14
CA GLN A 110 -5.93 -16.18 1.78
C GLN A 110 -4.98 -15.95 0.60
N LEU A 111 -3.68 -16.19 0.79
CA LEU A 111 -2.72 -16.15 -0.30
C LEU A 111 -2.68 -17.53 -0.97
N ASN A 112 -2.53 -17.57 -2.29
CA ASN A 112 -2.45 -18.83 -3.03
C ASN A 112 -1.19 -19.63 -2.64
N ASP A 113 -1.29 -20.96 -2.64
CA ASP A 113 -0.19 -21.91 -2.36
C ASP A 113 0.51 -21.70 -1.00
N SER A 114 -0.18 -21.12 -0.02
CA SER A 114 0.36 -20.85 1.32
C SER A 114 0.69 -22.11 2.14
N GLN A 115 0.27 -23.30 1.68
CA GLN A 115 0.68 -24.58 2.26
C GLN A 115 2.21 -24.77 2.21
N ASN A 116 2.88 -24.24 1.19
CA ASN A 116 4.34 -24.20 1.09
C ASN A 116 4.80 -22.76 1.31
N ILE A 117 5.00 -22.40 2.57
CA ILE A 117 5.40 -21.05 2.96
C ILE A 117 6.73 -20.69 2.31
N SER A 118 6.65 -19.87 1.28
CA SER A 118 7.81 -19.35 0.58
C SER A 118 8.42 -18.20 1.36
N ALA A 119 9.68 -17.86 1.04
CA ALA A 119 10.31 -16.65 1.57
C ALA A 119 9.52 -15.38 1.18
N ASP A 120 8.85 -15.39 0.02
CA ASP A 120 8.04 -14.26 -0.44
C ASP A 120 6.78 -14.10 0.41
N TYR A 121 6.12 -15.21 0.78
CA TYR A 121 4.96 -15.21 1.68
C TYR A 121 5.33 -14.61 3.04
N LEU A 122 6.43 -15.07 3.65
CA LEU A 122 6.90 -14.51 4.92
C LEU A 122 7.29 -13.03 4.80
N ASN A 123 7.82 -12.63 3.65
CA ASN A 123 8.18 -11.23 3.42
C ASN A 123 6.93 -10.33 3.37
N GLU A 124 5.83 -10.79 2.76
CA GLU A 124 4.56 -10.07 2.78
C GLU A 124 4.06 -9.86 4.22
N LEU A 125 4.04 -10.91 5.04
CA LEU A 125 3.63 -10.82 6.45
C LEU A 125 4.50 -9.83 7.24
N LYS A 126 5.82 -9.94 7.10
CA LYS A 126 6.79 -9.09 7.79
C LYS A 126 6.65 -7.63 7.36
N THR A 127 6.49 -7.38 6.06
CA THR A 127 6.32 -6.03 5.51
C THR A 127 5.06 -5.38 6.07
N HIS A 128 3.92 -6.08 6.04
CA HIS A 128 2.66 -5.58 6.60
C HIS A 128 2.80 -5.30 8.10
N TRP A 129 3.37 -6.24 8.86
CA TRP A 129 3.60 -6.07 10.31
C TRP A 129 4.49 -4.87 10.63
N CYS A 130 5.60 -4.69 9.91
CA CYS A 130 6.48 -3.54 10.10
C CYS A 130 5.76 -2.22 9.83
N LEU A 131 4.96 -2.11 8.75
CA LEU A 131 4.18 -0.91 8.47
C LEU A 131 3.14 -0.64 9.57
N TYR A 132 2.43 -1.67 10.02
CA TYR A 132 1.44 -1.54 11.09
C TYR A 132 2.09 -1.09 12.41
N ASN A 133 3.28 -1.59 12.73
CA ASN A 133 3.99 -1.24 13.96
C ASN A 133 4.67 0.15 13.89
N LEU A 134 4.94 0.67 12.68
CA LEU A 134 5.54 2.00 12.50
C LEU A 134 4.51 3.13 12.60
N ARG A 135 3.22 2.88 12.32
CA ARG A 135 2.19 3.91 12.22
C ARG A 135 0.87 3.48 12.85
N ASP A 136 0.34 4.31 13.74
CA ASP A 136 -0.97 4.09 14.38
C ASP A 136 -2.14 4.01 13.37
N ASN A 137 -2.01 4.69 12.23
CA ASN A 137 -3.01 4.77 11.17
C ASN A 137 -2.71 3.87 9.96
N ALA A 138 -1.83 2.88 10.07
CA ALA A 138 -1.62 1.89 9.02
C ALA A 138 -2.72 0.81 9.01
N LEU A 139 -2.84 0.08 7.90
CA LEU A 139 -3.81 -1.00 7.77
C LEU A 139 -3.52 -2.09 8.80
N LYS A 140 -4.45 -2.31 9.74
CA LYS A 140 -4.19 -3.19 10.88
C LYS A 140 -4.01 -4.64 10.43
N PHE A 141 -2.98 -5.28 10.97
CA PHE A 141 -2.73 -6.71 10.85
C PHE A 141 -2.88 -7.32 12.24
N TYR A 142 -3.95 -8.09 12.43
CA TYR A 142 -4.33 -8.61 13.74
C TYR A 142 -3.68 -9.95 14.06
N GLY A 143 -3.39 -10.75 13.04
CA GLY A 143 -2.94 -12.11 13.27
C GLY A 143 -3.13 -13.01 12.08
N MET A 144 -3.06 -14.31 12.33
CA MET A 144 -3.21 -15.34 11.31
C MET A 144 -4.16 -16.44 11.75
N THR A 145 -4.74 -17.11 10.76
CA THR A 145 -5.52 -18.34 10.93
C THR A 145 -5.19 -19.33 9.82
N LYS A 146 -5.74 -20.53 9.88
CA LYS A 146 -5.61 -21.54 8.84
C LYS A 146 -6.94 -22.21 8.60
N ASP A 147 -7.37 -22.18 7.36
CA ASP A 147 -8.60 -22.80 6.92
C ASP A 147 -8.47 -24.33 7.03
N PRO A 148 -9.34 -25.01 7.79
CA PRO A 148 -9.27 -26.45 7.99
C PRO A 148 -9.64 -27.24 6.73
N GLU A 149 -10.39 -26.66 5.78
CA GLU A 149 -10.77 -27.32 4.53
C GLU A 149 -9.65 -27.21 3.49
N THR A 150 -9.23 -25.99 3.18
CA THR A 150 -8.21 -25.75 2.15
C THR A 150 -6.79 -25.95 2.64
N LYS A 151 -6.57 -25.96 3.97
CA LYS A 151 -5.25 -25.99 4.64
C LYS A 151 -4.39 -24.75 4.36
N GLU A 152 -4.95 -23.72 3.74
CA GLU A 152 -4.26 -22.47 3.48
C GLU A 152 -4.23 -21.57 4.72
N PHE A 153 -3.10 -20.87 4.91
CA PHE A 153 -2.97 -19.81 5.89
C PHE A 153 -3.63 -18.52 5.40
N MET A 154 -4.26 -17.81 6.32
CA MET A 154 -4.94 -16.56 6.04
C MET A 154 -4.48 -15.47 7.00
N MET A 155 -4.24 -14.27 6.46
CA MET A 155 -4.00 -13.07 7.25
C MET A 155 -5.32 -12.52 7.77
N ILE A 156 -5.37 -12.14 9.05
CA ILE A 156 -6.49 -11.46 9.67
C ILE A 156 -6.18 -9.97 9.67
N ILE A 157 -6.81 -9.21 8.78
CA ILE A 157 -6.56 -7.78 8.60
C ILE A 157 -7.84 -6.97 8.85
N GLN A 158 -7.67 -5.66 9.02
CA GLN A 158 -8.79 -4.73 9.07
C GLN A 158 -9.67 -4.88 7.82
N LEU A 159 -10.97 -5.06 8.02
CA LEU A 159 -11.94 -4.95 6.94
C LEU A 159 -12.08 -3.47 6.56
N VAL A 160 -11.97 -3.17 5.28
CA VAL A 160 -12.06 -1.83 4.71
C VAL A 160 -13.32 -1.73 3.86
N ASN A 161 -14.14 -0.69 4.08
CA ASN A 161 -15.51 -0.65 3.56
C ASN A 161 -15.64 -0.06 2.15
N GLN A 162 -14.74 0.82 1.71
CA GLN A 162 -14.84 1.51 0.40
C GLN A 162 -14.02 0.81 -0.70
N GLY A 163 -13.42 -0.35 -0.41
CA GLY A 163 -12.65 -1.11 -1.38
C GLY A 163 -11.37 -0.40 -1.81
N SER A 164 -10.99 -0.57 -3.09
CA SER A 164 -9.78 0.04 -3.65
C SER A 164 -10.01 1.46 -4.17
N LEU A 165 -8.96 2.29 -4.20
CA LEU A 165 -8.98 3.63 -4.79
C LEU A 165 -9.49 3.60 -6.24
N ARG A 166 -9.15 2.57 -7.01
CA ARG A 166 -9.66 2.41 -8.37
C ARG A 166 -11.18 2.28 -8.41
N CYS A 167 -11.75 1.44 -7.55
CA CYS A 167 -13.20 1.27 -7.43
C CYS A 167 -13.87 2.58 -7.02
N GLU A 168 -13.25 3.28 -6.06
CA GLU A 168 -13.73 4.55 -5.53
C GLU A 168 -13.75 5.64 -6.61
N LEU A 169 -12.69 5.75 -7.41
CA LEU A 169 -12.66 6.68 -8.56
C LEU A 169 -13.68 6.29 -9.62
N SER A 170 -13.86 5.01 -9.91
CA SER A 170 -14.86 4.59 -10.91
C SER A 170 -16.31 4.90 -10.50
N SER A 171 -16.61 4.89 -9.19
CA SER A 171 -17.98 5.01 -8.69
C SER A 171 -18.33 6.41 -8.21
N ASN A 172 -17.36 7.12 -7.63
CA ASN A 172 -17.60 8.33 -6.83
C ASN A 172 -16.67 9.50 -7.18
N PHE A 173 -15.94 9.46 -8.29
CA PHE A 173 -14.97 10.52 -8.63
C PHE A 173 -15.52 11.96 -8.52
N ASN A 174 -16.74 12.20 -9.00
CA ASN A 174 -17.37 13.54 -8.96
C ASN A 174 -17.72 14.02 -7.54
N ASN A 175 -17.68 13.14 -6.54
CA ASN A 175 -17.91 13.49 -5.14
C ASN A 175 -16.63 13.97 -4.43
N TYR A 176 -15.46 13.86 -5.09
CA TYR A 176 -14.18 14.19 -4.49
C TYR A 176 -13.60 15.48 -5.03
N LEU A 177 -13.56 16.48 -4.16
CA LEU A 177 -12.81 17.73 -4.38
C LEU A 177 -11.30 17.48 -4.31
N TRP A 178 -10.52 18.42 -4.80
CA TRP A 178 -9.06 18.38 -4.74
C TRP A 178 -8.52 18.24 -3.32
N LYS A 179 -9.19 18.84 -2.33
CA LYS A 179 -8.84 18.62 -0.91
C LYS A 179 -8.88 17.13 -0.53
N ASN A 180 -9.87 16.38 -1.01
CA ASN A 180 -9.96 14.94 -0.75
C ASN A 180 -8.85 14.19 -1.50
N LYS A 181 -8.62 14.51 -2.77
CA LYS A 181 -7.58 13.90 -3.61
C LYS A 181 -6.18 14.10 -3.01
N LEU A 182 -5.87 15.31 -2.53
CA LEU A 182 -4.63 15.60 -1.82
C LEU A 182 -4.55 14.84 -0.49
N GLY A 183 -5.66 14.76 0.25
CA GLY A 183 -5.74 13.93 1.46
C GLY A 183 -5.36 12.48 1.20
N PHE A 184 -5.90 11.86 0.14
CA PHE A 184 -5.53 10.51 -0.27
C PHE A 184 -4.02 10.41 -0.53
N LEU A 185 -3.47 11.33 -1.32
CA LEU A 185 -2.03 11.33 -1.65
C LEU A 185 -1.14 11.53 -0.42
N VAL A 186 -1.56 12.32 0.57
CA VAL A 186 -0.82 12.48 1.85
C VAL A 186 -0.76 11.14 2.61
N TRP A 187 -1.88 10.41 2.70
CA TRP A 187 -1.89 9.10 3.35
C TRP A 187 -1.05 8.06 2.59
N ILE A 188 -1.22 7.99 1.27
CA ILE A 188 -0.49 7.09 0.39
C ILE A 188 1.02 7.36 0.46
N SER A 189 1.43 8.63 0.36
CA SER A 189 2.85 9.01 0.42
C SER A 189 3.49 8.71 1.78
N SER A 190 2.72 8.79 2.86
CA SER A 190 3.21 8.45 4.20
C SER A 190 3.43 6.94 4.38
N ASP A 191 2.56 6.10 3.82
CA ASP A 191 2.79 4.65 3.76
C ASP A 191 3.98 4.31 2.87
N LEU A 192 4.09 4.95 1.70
CA LEU A 192 5.21 4.75 0.78
C LEU A 192 6.55 5.18 1.41
N GLN A 193 6.57 6.30 2.13
CA GLN A 193 7.72 6.77 2.90
C GLN A 193 8.16 5.73 3.92
N SER A 194 7.21 5.14 4.65
CA SER A 194 7.49 4.12 5.66
C SER A 194 8.05 2.85 5.03
N LEU A 195 7.50 2.42 3.89
CA LEU A 195 7.99 1.28 3.13
C LEU A 195 9.43 1.52 2.60
N HIS A 196 9.70 2.72 2.07
CA HIS A 196 11.03 3.10 1.58
C HIS A 196 12.05 3.27 2.71
N HIS A 197 11.63 3.69 3.91
CA HIS A 197 12.49 3.72 5.09
C HIS A 197 12.98 2.31 5.47
N LEU A 198 12.13 1.29 5.26
CA LEU A 198 12.49 -0.13 5.39
C LEU A 198 13.35 -0.65 4.23
N LYS A 199 13.74 0.21 3.27
CA LYS A 199 14.45 -0.13 2.03
C LYS A 199 13.70 -1.18 1.19
N CYS A 200 12.37 -1.17 1.27
CA CYS A 200 11.49 -2.10 0.58
C CYS A 200 10.77 -1.37 -0.57
N CYS A 201 10.72 -2.03 -1.73
CA CYS A 201 9.89 -1.63 -2.85
C CYS A 201 8.58 -2.42 -2.80
N HIS A 202 7.47 -1.81 -3.15
CA HIS A 202 6.17 -2.47 -3.31
C HIS A 202 6.13 -3.36 -4.56
N LYS A 203 6.74 -2.91 -5.66
CA LYS A 203 6.84 -3.62 -6.96
C LYS A 203 5.54 -3.82 -7.74
N ASP A 204 4.39 -3.63 -7.11
CA ASP A 204 3.07 -3.68 -7.73
C ASP A 204 2.16 -2.54 -7.25
N PHE A 205 2.72 -1.34 -7.24
CA PHE A 205 2.05 -0.17 -6.66
C PHE A 205 1.09 0.46 -7.67
N HIS A 206 -0.21 0.38 -7.40
CA HIS A 206 -1.24 0.92 -8.29
C HIS A 206 -2.55 1.20 -7.53
N SER A 207 -3.48 1.95 -8.13
CA SER A 207 -4.77 2.32 -7.50
C SER A 207 -5.63 1.14 -7.01
N GLY A 208 -5.51 -0.03 -7.64
CA GLY A 208 -6.18 -1.27 -7.19
C GLY A 208 -5.64 -1.86 -5.87
N ASN A 209 -4.40 -1.52 -5.48
CA ASN A 209 -3.73 -2.02 -4.28
C ASN A 209 -3.72 -0.95 -3.16
N ILE A 210 -4.46 0.13 -3.35
CA ILE A 210 -4.65 1.19 -2.34
C ILE A 210 -6.08 1.06 -1.83
N LEU A 211 -6.27 0.70 -0.57
CA LEU A 211 -7.59 0.59 0.05
C LEU A 211 -8.05 1.95 0.59
N GLN A 212 -9.36 2.21 0.56
CA GLN A 212 -9.97 3.45 1.05
C GLN A 212 -10.90 3.19 2.24
N ASN A 213 -10.74 3.94 3.32
CA ASN A 213 -11.67 3.92 4.46
C ASN A 213 -11.88 5.33 5.02
N ASP A 214 -13.07 5.89 4.81
CA ASP A 214 -13.53 7.15 5.40
C ASP A 214 -12.53 8.31 5.22
N GLY A 215 -11.95 8.42 4.03
CA GLY A 215 -10.97 9.48 3.71
C GLY A 215 -9.51 9.11 4.00
N ILE A 216 -9.24 7.94 4.58
CA ILE A 216 -7.91 7.39 4.82
C ILE A 216 -7.57 6.39 3.72
N SER A 217 -6.36 6.49 3.17
CA SER A 217 -5.86 5.55 2.17
C SER A 217 -4.77 4.67 2.76
N PHE A 218 -4.79 3.38 2.42
CA PHE A 218 -3.80 2.41 2.88
C PHE A 218 -3.16 1.70 1.71
N ILE A 219 -1.84 1.63 1.67
CA ILE A 219 -1.14 0.71 0.76
C ILE A 219 -1.36 -0.72 1.26
N SER A 220 -1.67 -1.62 0.34
CA SER A 220 -1.96 -3.04 0.62
C SER A 220 -1.37 -3.93 -0.46
N ASP A 221 -1.40 -5.24 -0.22
CA ASP A 221 -0.93 -6.28 -1.15
C ASP A 221 0.58 -6.28 -1.37
N PHE A 222 1.31 -6.75 -0.37
CA PHE A 222 2.78 -6.76 -0.36
C PHE A 222 3.37 -8.07 -0.92
N GLY A 223 2.60 -8.89 -1.64
CA GLY A 223 3.04 -10.20 -2.14
C GLY A 223 4.23 -10.15 -3.11
N LEU A 224 4.42 -9.02 -3.80
CA LEU A 224 5.58 -8.77 -4.66
C LEU A 224 6.64 -7.86 -4.02
N SER A 225 6.37 -7.37 -2.81
CA SER A 225 7.28 -6.45 -2.12
C SER A 225 8.61 -7.10 -1.81
N GLY A 226 9.67 -6.30 -1.74
CA GLY A 226 10.98 -6.77 -1.34
C GLY A 226 12.06 -5.71 -1.51
N PRO A 227 13.32 -6.02 -1.17
CA PRO A 227 14.40 -5.05 -1.25
C PRO A 227 14.62 -4.55 -2.69
N SER A 228 15.10 -3.32 -2.81
CA SER A 228 15.61 -2.78 -4.06
C SER A 228 16.80 -3.60 -4.58
N ASN A 229 17.03 -3.60 -5.89
CA ASN A 229 18.17 -4.25 -6.56
C ASN A 229 18.28 -5.79 -6.43
N LYS A 230 17.31 -6.47 -5.81
CA LYS A 230 17.15 -7.93 -5.97
C LYS A 230 16.18 -8.20 -7.12
N GLN A 231 16.69 -8.31 -8.35
CA GLN A 231 15.99 -9.10 -9.37
C GLN A 231 16.23 -10.57 -9.06
N LYS A 232 15.16 -11.38 -9.06
CA LYS A 232 15.30 -12.83 -9.12
C LYS A 232 15.91 -13.19 -10.48
N SER A 233 16.64 -14.30 -10.54
CA SER A 233 17.32 -14.82 -11.75
C SER A 233 16.40 -15.09 -12.94
N ASP A 234 15.08 -15.02 -12.75
CA ASP A 234 14.08 -15.26 -13.77
C ASP A 234 13.53 -13.91 -14.25
N ASP A 235 14.01 -13.50 -15.42
CA ASP A 235 13.87 -12.27 -16.23
C ASP A 235 12.42 -11.75 -16.49
N LYS A 236 11.50 -11.94 -15.55
CA LYS A 236 10.05 -11.74 -15.65
C LYS A 236 9.62 -10.51 -14.87
N THR A 237 9.06 -9.52 -15.58
CA THR A 237 8.46 -8.33 -14.97
C THR A 237 7.02 -8.63 -14.59
N CYS A 238 6.60 -8.37 -13.35
CA CYS A 238 5.23 -8.58 -12.90
C CYS A 238 4.61 -7.24 -12.47
N GLY A 239 3.31 -7.06 -12.75
CA GLY A 239 2.53 -5.93 -12.25
C GLY A 239 1.40 -5.52 -13.19
N VAL A 240 0.92 -4.28 -13.06
CA VAL A 240 -0.08 -3.69 -13.98
C VAL A 240 0.60 -2.72 -14.94
N LEU A 241 0.68 -3.09 -16.23
CA LEU A 241 1.55 -2.45 -17.24
C LEU A 241 1.61 -0.90 -17.19
N PRO A 242 0.50 -0.15 -17.17
CA PRO A 242 0.55 1.32 -17.06
C PRO A 242 1.35 1.91 -15.89
N TYR A 243 1.44 1.18 -14.77
CA TYR A 243 2.11 1.65 -13.54
C TYR A 243 3.57 1.21 -13.49
N ILE A 244 3.99 0.25 -14.32
CA ILE A 244 5.36 -0.26 -14.30
C ILE A 244 6.31 0.80 -14.85
N ALA A 245 7.35 1.13 -14.07
CA ALA A 245 8.34 2.13 -14.45
C ALA A 245 9.13 1.70 -15.71
N PRO A 246 9.50 2.65 -16.58
CA PRO A 246 10.08 2.33 -17.89
C PRO A 246 11.42 1.60 -17.79
N GLU A 247 12.22 1.85 -16.75
CA GLU A 247 13.46 1.11 -16.50
C GLU A 247 13.18 -0.37 -16.18
N VAL A 248 12.12 -0.66 -15.43
CA VAL A 248 11.71 -2.02 -15.05
C VAL A 248 11.15 -2.76 -16.27
N LEU A 249 10.40 -2.07 -17.14
CA LEU A 249 10.00 -2.61 -18.43
C LEU A 249 11.21 -2.95 -19.29
N ASN A 250 12.24 -2.09 -19.26
CA ASN A 250 13.51 -2.28 -19.95
C ASN A 250 14.50 -3.23 -19.21
N LYS A 251 14.00 -4.06 -18.28
CA LYS A 251 14.75 -5.07 -17.51
C LYS A 251 15.83 -4.53 -16.56
N GLU A 252 15.89 -3.23 -16.31
CA GLU A 252 16.75 -2.70 -15.25
C GLU A 252 16.20 -3.10 -13.86
N PRO A 253 17.05 -3.20 -12.83
CA PRO A 253 16.63 -3.56 -11.49
C PRO A 253 15.59 -2.59 -10.92
N TYR A 254 14.64 -3.15 -10.16
CA TYR A 254 13.64 -2.35 -9.47
C TYR A 254 14.30 -1.50 -8.37
N ALA A 255 14.00 -0.20 -8.37
CA ALA A 255 14.47 0.77 -7.39
C ALA A 255 13.30 1.34 -6.58
N LEU A 256 13.59 1.99 -5.44
CA LEU A 256 12.57 2.71 -4.66
C LEU A 256 11.88 3.79 -5.52
N SER A 257 12.64 4.44 -6.40
CA SER A 257 12.12 5.44 -7.33
C SER A 257 11.21 4.86 -8.42
N SER A 258 11.19 3.54 -8.63
CA SER A 258 10.24 2.87 -9.53
C SER A 258 8.82 2.85 -8.93
N ASP A 259 8.67 2.78 -7.60
CA ASP A 259 7.37 2.99 -6.95
C ASP A 259 6.94 4.47 -7.01
N VAL A 260 7.90 5.41 -7.00
CA VAL A 260 7.60 6.83 -7.21
C VAL A 260 7.05 7.11 -8.62
N TYR A 261 7.57 6.43 -9.64
CA TYR A 261 6.96 6.49 -10.98
C TYR A 261 5.49 6.06 -10.93
N SER A 262 5.22 4.94 -10.28
CA SER A 262 3.85 4.42 -10.11
C SER A 262 2.95 5.41 -9.37
N PHE A 263 3.49 6.12 -8.36
CA PHE A 263 2.79 7.21 -7.68
C PHE A 263 2.37 8.32 -8.65
N GLY A 264 3.26 8.74 -9.57
CA GLY A 264 2.94 9.74 -10.59
C GLY A 264 1.83 9.29 -11.55
N VAL A 265 1.76 8.00 -11.86
CA VAL A 265 0.65 7.41 -12.64
C VAL A 265 -0.66 7.46 -11.84
N ILE A 266 -0.62 7.14 -10.54
CA ILE A 266 -1.78 7.27 -9.63
C ILE A 266 -2.24 8.73 -9.53
N MET A 267 -1.32 9.70 -9.53
CA MET A 267 -1.67 11.12 -9.56
C MET A 267 -2.47 11.48 -10.84
N ALA A 268 -2.02 11.02 -12.01
CA ALA A 268 -2.75 11.24 -13.25
C ALA A 268 -4.16 10.60 -13.23
N GLU A 269 -4.29 9.40 -12.68
CA GLU A 269 -5.58 8.70 -12.50
C GLU A 269 -6.51 9.46 -11.53
N LEU A 270 -6.00 9.97 -10.40
CA LEU A 270 -6.76 10.80 -9.46
C LEU A 270 -7.25 12.12 -10.08
N SER A 271 -6.48 12.66 -11.03
CA SER A 271 -6.85 13.89 -11.72
C SER A 271 -7.97 13.68 -12.75
N SER A 272 -7.95 12.56 -13.46
CA SER A 272 -8.83 12.28 -14.60
C SER A 272 -10.05 11.41 -14.25
N GLY A 273 -9.94 10.62 -13.18
CA GLY A 273 -10.95 9.61 -12.81
C GLY A 273 -10.95 8.40 -13.73
N GLN A 274 -10.02 8.34 -14.69
CA GLN A 274 -9.94 7.30 -15.71
C GLN A 274 -8.68 6.46 -15.50
N PRO A 275 -8.78 5.11 -15.58
CA PRO A 275 -7.60 4.25 -15.49
C PRO A 275 -6.56 4.61 -16.56
N PRO A 276 -5.26 4.61 -16.25
CA PRO A 276 -4.24 5.05 -17.19
C PRO A 276 -4.24 4.18 -18.45
N PHE A 277 -4.15 4.82 -19.62
CA PHE A 277 -4.12 4.19 -20.94
C PHE A 277 -5.31 3.28 -21.30
N TYR A 278 -6.51 3.50 -20.73
CA TYR A 278 -7.70 2.66 -20.94
C TYR A 278 -8.13 2.44 -22.40
N LYS A 279 -7.75 3.32 -23.34
CA LYS A 279 -8.03 3.19 -24.78
C LYS A 279 -7.05 2.29 -25.52
N ARG A 280 -5.92 1.92 -24.91
CA ARG A 280 -4.84 1.17 -25.54
C ARG A 280 -4.83 -0.28 -25.08
N LYS A 281 -4.33 -1.16 -25.93
CA LYS A 281 -4.02 -2.54 -25.55
C LYS A 281 -2.87 -2.53 -24.56
N HIS A 282 -2.93 -3.35 -23.52
CA HIS A 282 -1.84 -3.45 -22.54
C HIS A 282 -0.81 -4.50 -22.96
N ASP A 283 -0.17 -4.27 -24.10
CA ASP A 283 0.78 -5.20 -24.73
C ASP A 283 2.17 -4.55 -24.90
N THR A 284 3.05 -5.22 -25.64
CA THR A 284 4.42 -4.74 -25.93
C THR A 284 4.42 -3.37 -26.63
N SER A 285 3.38 -3.01 -27.39
CA SER A 285 3.31 -1.70 -28.05
C SER A 285 3.15 -0.56 -27.05
N LEU A 286 2.34 -0.78 -26.00
CA LEU A 286 2.21 0.19 -24.91
C LEU A 286 3.50 0.25 -24.07
N ALA A 287 4.12 -0.90 -23.80
CA ALA A 287 5.40 -0.94 -23.08
C ALA A 287 6.49 -0.13 -23.81
N LEU A 288 6.63 -0.32 -25.13
CA LEU A 288 7.53 0.45 -25.98
C LEU A 288 7.21 1.95 -25.92
N ALA A 289 5.93 2.33 -26.07
CA ALA A 289 5.54 3.73 -26.02
C ALA A 289 5.86 4.39 -24.67
N ILE A 290 5.73 3.66 -23.56
CA ILE A 290 6.10 4.14 -22.22
C ILE A 290 7.62 4.37 -22.12
N CYS A 291 8.43 3.43 -22.62
CA CYS A 291 9.88 3.60 -22.73
C CYS A 291 10.25 4.81 -23.61
N ASP A 292 9.50 5.05 -24.69
CA ASP A 292 9.66 6.21 -25.58
C ASP A 292 9.10 7.53 -25.01
N GLY A 293 8.68 7.55 -23.74
CA GLY A 293 8.30 8.77 -23.02
C GLY A 293 6.80 9.07 -22.96
N LEU A 294 5.94 8.16 -23.41
CA LEU A 294 4.49 8.26 -23.22
C LEU A 294 4.15 8.25 -21.73
N ARG A 295 3.28 9.16 -21.30
CA ARG A 295 2.72 9.21 -19.94
C ARG A 295 1.19 9.33 -19.97
N PRO A 296 0.50 8.97 -18.89
CA PRO A 296 -0.95 9.15 -18.79
C PRO A 296 -1.35 10.61 -18.91
N GLU A 297 -2.56 10.84 -19.43
CA GLU A 297 -3.16 12.16 -19.54
C GLU A 297 -3.81 12.59 -18.21
N PHE A 298 -3.89 13.90 -17.99
CA PHE A 298 -4.53 14.49 -16.81
C PHE A 298 -5.97 14.92 -17.12
N GLY A 299 -6.80 15.00 -16.08
CA GLY A 299 -8.15 15.55 -16.18
C GLY A 299 -8.15 17.03 -16.56
N LYS A 300 -9.22 17.49 -17.23
CA LYS A 300 -9.41 18.91 -17.52
C LYS A 300 -9.40 19.73 -16.22
N GLY A 301 -8.74 20.88 -16.24
CA GLY A 301 -8.64 21.75 -15.06
C GLY A 301 -7.61 21.32 -14.01
N THR A 302 -6.84 20.25 -14.27
CA THR A 302 -5.76 19.84 -13.35
C THR A 302 -4.75 20.96 -13.14
N PRO A 303 -4.48 21.38 -11.88
CA PRO A 303 -3.49 22.41 -11.58
C PRO A 303 -2.10 22.12 -12.12
N GLU A 304 -1.41 23.15 -12.60
CA GLU A 304 -0.11 22.96 -13.24
C GLU A 304 0.96 22.47 -12.26
N ILE A 305 0.96 22.99 -11.03
CA ILE A 305 1.83 22.50 -9.94
C ILE A 305 1.67 20.99 -9.71
N TYR A 306 0.46 20.46 -9.87
CA TYR A 306 0.15 19.04 -9.71
C TYR A 306 0.72 18.22 -10.87
N LYS A 307 0.55 18.70 -12.11
CA LYS A 307 1.13 18.06 -13.29
C LYS A 307 2.64 18.04 -13.23
N LYS A 308 3.28 19.15 -12.83
CA LYS A 308 4.74 19.24 -12.65
C LYS A 308 5.25 18.18 -11.69
N LEU A 309 4.65 18.05 -10.51
CA LEU A 309 5.03 17.01 -9.54
C LEU A 309 4.82 15.59 -10.09
N ALA A 310 3.67 15.33 -10.74
CA ALA A 310 3.39 14.03 -11.33
C ALA A 310 4.37 13.68 -12.47
N HIS A 311 4.74 14.65 -13.31
CA HIS A 311 5.76 14.49 -14.35
C HIS A 311 7.15 14.25 -13.77
N ARG A 312 7.52 14.96 -12.69
CA ARG A 312 8.77 14.72 -11.97
C ARG A 312 8.81 13.31 -11.38
N CYS A 313 7.70 12.82 -10.82
CA CYS A 313 7.57 11.42 -10.39
C CYS A 313 7.76 10.43 -11.55
N MET A 314 7.23 10.76 -12.74
CA MET A 314 7.31 9.90 -13.94
C MET A 314 8.54 10.15 -14.83
N ASN A 315 9.59 10.80 -14.32
CA ASN A 315 10.81 11.08 -15.08
C ASN A 315 11.50 9.77 -15.50
N ALA A 316 12.00 9.70 -16.73
CA ALA A 316 12.77 8.55 -17.23
C ALA A 316 14.10 8.37 -16.49
N ASN A 317 14.72 9.46 -16.02
CA ASN A 317 15.87 9.39 -15.13
C ASN A 317 15.40 9.19 -13.68
N LEU A 318 15.82 8.09 -13.06
CA LEU A 318 15.45 7.71 -11.70
C LEU A 318 15.89 8.75 -10.66
N ASP A 319 17.05 9.38 -10.86
CA ASP A 319 17.64 10.34 -9.91
C ASP A 319 16.91 11.69 -9.90
N GLN A 320 16.09 11.95 -10.92
CA GLN A 320 15.30 13.18 -11.03
C GLN A 320 13.91 13.03 -10.39
N ARG A 321 13.53 11.82 -10.00
CA ARG A 321 12.27 11.57 -9.27
C ARG A 321 12.44 12.00 -7.81
N PRO A 322 11.42 12.59 -7.18
CA PRO A 322 11.50 12.94 -5.77
C PRO A 322 11.61 11.67 -4.92
N THR A 323 12.21 11.80 -3.74
CA THR A 323 12.12 10.71 -2.75
C THR A 323 10.70 10.61 -2.18
N ALA A 324 10.32 9.48 -1.60
CA ALA A 324 9.02 9.36 -0.94
C ALA A 324 8.86 10.33 0.26
N ILE A 325 9.96 10.69 0.92
CA ILE A 325 10.00 11.70 1.98
C ILE A 325 9.65 13.07 1.39
N GLU A 326 10.38 13.48 0.34
CA GLU A 326 10.16 14.76 -0.33
C GLU A 326 8.73 14.87 -0.86
N LEU A 327 8.25 13.81 -1.53
CA LEU A 327 6.89 13.71 -2.03
C LEU A 327 5.85 13.91 -0.92
N HIS A 328 6.03 13.24 0.23
CA HIS A 328 5.15 13.40 1.37
C HIS A 328 5.16 14.83 1.92
N CYS A 329 6.34 15.45 2.04
CA CYS A 329 6.49 16.83 2.49
C CYS A 329 5.78 17.84 1.55
N ILE A 330 5.95 17.70 0.23
CA ILE A 330 5.28 18.55 -0.76
C ILE A 330 3.75 18.44 -0.63
N LEU A 331 3.23 17.21 -0.57
CA LEU A 331 1.79 16.97 -0.48
C LEU A 331 1.19 17.47 0.85
N LEU A 332 1.91 17.28 1.95
CA LEU A 332 1.52 17.81 3.25
C LEU A 332 1.47 19.34 3.23
N PHE A 333 2.47 19.98 2.62
CA PHE A 333 2.49 21.44 2.45
C PHE A 333 1.32 21.94 1.58
N TRP A 334 1.00 21.28 0.48
CA TRP A 334 -0.16 21.63 -0.35
C TRP A 334 -1.48 21.50 0.41
N SER A 335 -1.59 20.50 1.30
CA SER A 335 -2.78 20.28 2.11
C SER A 335 -3.00 21.34 3.21
N ALA A 336 -1.94 22.04 3.63
CA ALA A 336 -1.94 22.95 4.78
C ALA A 336 -1.78 24.45 4.43
N SER A 337 -1.38 24.80 3.21
CA SER A 337 -0.93 26.15 2.84
C SER A 337 -1.91 26.94 1.95
N PHE A 338 -1.53 28.17 1.60
CA PHE A 338 -2.24 29.10 0.72
C PHE A 338 -2.46 28.58 -0.72
N ILE A 339 -1.76 27.52 -1.11
CA ILE A 339 -1.92 26.83 -2.41
C ILE A 339 -3.32 26.22 -2.54
N LYS A 340 -4.04 26.06 -1.42
CA LYS A 340 -5.43 25.62 -1.38
C LYS A 340 -6.34 26.37 -2.37
N ALA A 341 -6.12 27.67 -2.60
CA ALA A 341 -6.91 28.45 -3.55
C ALA A 341 -6.78 27.95 -5.00
N ILE A 342 -5.59 27.49 -5.42
CA ILE A 342 -5.35 26.94 -6.77
C ILE A 342 -6.20 25.68 -6.96
N PHE A 343 -6.24 24.83 -5.95
CA PHE A 343 -7.01 23.58 -5.97
C PHE A 343 -8.52 23.81 -5.84
N GLU A 344 -8.95 24.79 -5.04
CA GLU A 344 -10.36 25.21 -4.93
C GLU A 344 -10.88 25.80 -6.24
N GLU A 345 -10.05 26.51 -7.01
CA GLU A 345 -10.45 26.96 -8.35
C GLU A 345 -10.62 25.76 -9.29
N ALA A 346 -9.69 24.81 -9.24
CA ALA A 346 -9.75 23.59 -10.05
C ALA A 346 -10.93 22.68 -9.70
N ASP A 347 -11.54 22.81 -8.52
CA ASP A 347 -12.76 22.09 -8.15
C ASP A 347 -13.93 22.42 -9.08
N LYS A 348 -13.95 23.63 -9.67
CA LYS A 348 -15.02 24.06 -10.60
C LYS A 348 -15.06 23.26 -11.89
N GLU A 349 -13.94 22.65 -12.28
CA GLU A 349 -13.87 21.82 -13.49
C GLU A 349 -14.24 20.36 -13.24
N ILE A 350 -14.33 19.89 -11.97
CA ILE A 350 -14.65 18.49 -11.66
C ILE A 350 -15.95 18.02 -12.32
N PRO A 351 -17.07 18.78 -12.28
CA PRO A 351 -18.31 18.37 -12.96
C PRO A 351 -18.17 18.27 -14.49
N ASN A 352 -17.14 18.89 -15.08
CA ASN A 352 -16.88 18.88 -16.52
C ASN A 352 -15.97 17.71 -16.94
N ILE A 353 -15.43 16.93 -16.00
CA ILE A 353 -14.58 15.77 -16.29
C ILE A 353 -15.49 14.57 -16.58
N SER A 354 -15.39 14.05 -17.80
CA SER A 354 -16.10 12.83 -18.17
C SER A 354 -15.44 11.62 -17.52
N THR A 355 -16.15 10.98 -16.59
CA THR A 355 -15.71 9.73 -15.94
C THR A 355 -16.12 8.48 -16.72
N SER A 356 -17.02 8.61 -17.70
CA SER A 356 -17.35 7.53 -18.62
C SER A 356 -16.21 7.34 -19.62
N TYR A 357 -15.83 6.09 -19.82
CA TYR A 357 -14.78 5.75 -20.77
C TYR A 357 -15.08 4.44 -21.49
N GLU A 358 -14.75 4.40 -22.78
CA GLU A 358 -14.77 3.17 -23.54
C GLU A 358 -13.42 2.47 -23.39
N LYS A 359 -13.43 1.37 -22.64
CA LYS A 359 -12.25 0.59 -22.33
C LYS A 359 -11.91 -0.33 -23.49
N ASN A 360 -10.65 -0.34 -23.91
CA ASN A 360 -10.14 -1.35 -24.81
C ASN A 360 -10.26 -2.75 -24.14
N PRO A 361 -10.83 -3.77 -24.80
CA PRO A 361 -10.97 -5.10 -24.21
C PRO A 361 -9.65 -5.72 -23.73
N ASP A 362 -8.54 -5.38 -24.40
CA ASP A 362 -7.19 -5.86 -24.07
C ASP A 362 -6.47 -4.99 -23.02
N ALA A 363 -7.14 -3.98 -22.46
CA ALA A 363 -6.63 -3.21 -21.32
C ALA A 363 -6.87 -3.99 -20.02
N VAL A 364 -5.79 -4.49 -19.40
CA VAL A 364 -5.86 -5.32 -18.20
C VAL A 364 -5.26 -4.57 -17.01
N TYR A 365 -6.03 -4.45 -15.94
CA TYR A 365 -5.68 -3.71 -14.71
C TYR A 365 -5.47 -4.63 -13.49
N THR A 366 -5.31 -5.92 -13.75
CA THR A 366 -4.90 -6.93 -12.77
C THR A 366 -3.47 -7.32 -13.03
N SER A 367 -2.71 -7.56 -11.96
CA SER A 367 -1.29 -7.87 -12.02
C SER A 367 -1.03 -9.16 -12.80
N ARG A 368 -0.04 -9.13 -13.69
CA ARG A 368 0.36 -10.28 -14.50
C ARG A 368 1.84 -10.24 -14.85
N VAL A 369 2.36 -11.39 -15.24
CA VAL A 369 3.75 -11.53 -15.68
C VAL A 369 3.89 -11.13 -17.15
N PHE A 370 4.95 -10.38 -17.45
CA PHE A 370 5.35 -9.94 -18.77
C PHE A 370 6.73 -10.47 -19.14
N THR A 371 6.92 -10.73 -20.42
CA THR A 371 8.20 -11.14 -21.03
C THR A 371 8.45 -10.26 -22.25
N PHE A 372 8.85 -9.01 -21.99
CA PHE A 372 9.22 -8.08 -23.06
C PHE A 372 10.68 -8.29 -23.45
N ASN A 373 10.97 -8.24 -24.75
CA ASN A 373 12.32 -8.32 -25.29
C ASN A 373 12.57 -7.08 -26.16
N ASN A 374 13.79 -6.54 -26.09
CA ASN A 374 14.26 -5.46 -26.96
C ASN A 374 13.43 -4.16 -26.89
N LEU A 375 13.07 -3.71 -25.68
CA LEU A 375 12.49 -2.37 -25.52
C LEU A 375 13.57 -1.29 -25.71
N SER A 376 13.14 -0.08 -26.07
CA SER A 376 14.00 1.08 -26.20
C SER A 376 14.51 1.55 -24.83
N LYS A 377 15.68 2.19 -24.81
CA LYS A 377 16.18 2.84 -23.59
C LYS A 377 15.18 3.93 -23.18
N PRO A 378 14.73 3.97 -21.92
CA PRO A 378 13.78 4.97 -21.44
C PRO A 378 14.21 6.42 -21.71
N VAL A 379 13.29 7.22 -22.24
CA VAL A 379 13.47 8.67 -22.46
C VAL A 379 12.26 9.47 -21.94
N ASN A 380 12.46 10.77 -21.72
CA ASN A 380 11.37 11.70 -21.46
C ASN A 380 10.78 12.19 -22.79
N SER A 381 9.46 12.37 -22.83
CA SER A 381 8.83 13.11 -23.92
C SER A 381 9.11 14.62 -23.79
N SER A 382 8.98 15.33 -24.91
CA SER A 382 9.14 16.79 -24.95
C SER A 382 8.26 17.52 -23.94
N ILE A 383 7.05 17.01 -23.68
CA ILE A 383 6.10 17.55 -22.69
C ILE A 383 6.67 17.51 -21.28
N ILE A 384 7.27 16.37 -20.89
CA ILE A 384 7.90 16.24 -19.57
C ILE A 384 9.08 17.22 -19.49
N THR A 385 9.93 17.24 -20.51
CA THR A 385 11.08 18.14 -20.55
C THR A 385 10.67 19.62 -20.45
N SER A 386 9.64 20.06 -21.17
CA SER A 386 9.15 21.43 -21.08
C SER A 386 8.56 21.73 -19.70
N SER A 387 7.76 20.82 -19.14
CA SER A 387 7.12 21.02 -17.83
C SER A 387 8.13 21.17 -16.68
N LEU A 388 9.32 20.55 -16.81
CA LEU A 388 10.38 20.59 -15.80
C LEU A 388 11.36 21.75 -16.01
N ASN A 389 11.51 22.26 -17.23
CA ASN A 389 12.48 23.33 -17.55
C ASN A 389 11.94 24.75 -17.28
N GLU A 390 10.63 24.93 -17.13
CA GLU A 390 10.02 26.24 -16.84
C GLU A 390 10.55 26.91 -15.55
N ASP A 391 11.20 26.16 -14.67
CA ASP A 391 11.74 26.66 -13.41
C ASP A 391 13.13 27.32 -13.57
N ASP A 392 13.87 27.03 -14.66
CA ASP A 392 15.22 27.56 -14.88
C ASP A 392 15.22 28.96 -15.55
N ASP A 393 14.18 29.25 -16.35
CA ASP A 393 14.04 30.51 -17.09
C ASP A 393 13.26 31.60 -16.34
N ASN A 394 12.64 31.27 -15.20
CA ASN A 394 11.75 32.18 -14.46
C ASN A 394 12.36 32.64 -13.13
N LYS A 395 13.59 33.18 -13.18
CA LYS A 395 14.30 33.75 -12.01
C LYS A 395 13.65 35.00 -11.38
N ASP A 396 12.61 35.56 -12.01
CA ASP A 396 11.90 36.75 -11.51
C ASP A 396 10.48 36.46 -10.96
N CYS A 397 10.06 35.20 -10.86
CA CYS A 397 8.80 34.84 -10.22
C CYS A 397 9.03 34.22 -8.83
N GLN A 398 8.28 34.70 -7.83
CA GLN A 398 8.37 34.23 -6.43
C GLN A 398 8.07 32.73 -6.23
N ASP A 399 7.66 32.01 -7.30
CA ASP A 399 7.35 30.58 -7.29
C ASP A 399 8.59 29.67 -7.25
N SER A 400 9.78 30.16 -7.62
CA SER A 400 11.04 29.41 -7.51
C SER A 400 11.42 29.06 -6.06
N LYS A 401 10.81 29.71 -5.06
CA LYS A 401 10.99 29.39 -3.63
C LYS A 401 10.05 28.31 -3.09
N LEU A 402 9.15 27.76 -3.91
CA LEU A 402 8.16 26.78 -3.47
C LEU A 402 8.68 25.33 -3.49
N PHE A 403 9.74 25.07 -4.25
CA PHE A 403 10.32 23.74 -4.45
C PHE A 403 11.65 23.53 -3.72
N ASP A 404 12.35 24.60 -3.32
CA ASP A 404 13.58 24.55 -2.55
C ASP A 404 13.31 24.50 -1.04
N LEU A 405 12.77 23.38 -0.56
CA LEU A 405 12.83 23.06 0.86
C LEU A 405 14.15 22.33 1.12
N GLU A 406 15.17 23.06 1.57
CA GLU A 406 16.32 22.46 2.25
C GLU A 406 15.80 21.69 3.48
N ILE A 407 15.68 20.37 3.36
CA ILE A 407 15.33 19.49 4.48
C ILE A 407 16.54 19.44 5.42
N PRO A 408 16.42 19.81 6.71
CA PRO A 408 17.52 19.68 7.66
C PRO A 408 17.88 18.20 7.83
N ASN A 409 19.19 17.90 7.79
CA ASN A 409 19.78 16.57 7.99
C ASN A 409 19.28 15.83 9.24
#